data_AF-A0A847ULT7-F1
#
_entry.id   AF-A0A847ULT7-F1
#
_cell.length_a   1.000
_cell.length_b   1.000
_cell.length_c   1.000
_cell.angle_alpha   90.00
_cell.angle_beta   90.00
_cell.angle_gamma   90.00
#
_symmetry.space_group_name_H-M   'P 1'
#
loop_
_entity.id
_entity.type
_entity.pdbx_description
1 polymer ?
#
loop_
_entity_poly.entity_id
_entity_poly.type
_entity_poly.pdbx_seq_one_letter_code
_entity_poly.pdbx_strand_id
1 'polypeptide(L)'
;MADHRRTLTLTAVLSALIVVSTVAAPMVSARPAHEIPVSEVSTADLAEPDADGWAEVPASDVPLSSAPSSVPNADDTSIETVDVQAARTDQRLYVRLEWQDATRDTNASTPRQFADAVAVQFPINTSSRPPIAMGGPDNRVNVWYWSGSTGTQELLAGGAGSTTPFQNPTVRTNASYTGTGGNATWAVVYSRQLDAPSENRTDLRTDGDLDVAFAVWNGSNGERSGQKAVSEWHYYPFSGGPQGPPYETLLWTLAGIAIVGVVGVTSFGIYRTRGAE
;
A
#
# COMPACT_ATOMS: atom_id res chain seq x y z
N MET A 1 -46.30 39.86 4.07
CA MET A 1 -45.08 40.04 3.24
C MET A 1 -43.77 39.69 3.97
N ALA A 2 -43.59 40.07 5.24
CA ALA A 2 -42.35 39.78 5.99
C ALA A 2 -42.08 38.28 6.20
N ASP A 3 -43.13 37.49 6.40
CA ASP A 3 -43.04 36.05 6.64
C ASP A 3 -42.63 35.27 5.37
N HIS A 4 -43.16 35.68 4.22
CA HIS A 4 -42.84 35.09 2.91
C HIS A 4 -41.37 35.31 2.51
N ARG A 5 -40.83 36.50 2.81
CA ARG A 5 -39.39 36.78 2.60
C ARG A 5 -38.53 35.92 3.49
N ARG A 6 -38.90 35.74 4.77
CA ARG A 6 -38.19 34.88 5.72
C ARG A 6 -38.14 33.43 5.27
N THR A 7 -39.28 32.86 4.84
CA THR A 7 -39.33 31.47 4.34
C THR A 7 -38.46 31.29 3.10
N LEU A 8 -38.51 32.21 2.13
CA LEU A 8 -37.68 32.14 0.91
C LEU A 8 -36.18 32.24 1.22
N THR A 9 -35.76 33.13 2.13
CA THR A 9 -34.37 33.18 2.58
C THR A 9 -33.95 31.91 3.30
N LEU A 10 -34.82 31.32 4.14
CA LEU A 10 -34.48 30.12 4.89
C LEU A 10 -34.27 28.92 3.96
N THR A 11 -35.15 28.74 2.97
CA THR A 11 -35.03 27.68 1.97
C THR A 11 -33.78 27.87 1.11
N ALA A 12 -33.51 29.08 0.64
CA ALA A 12 -32.31 29.38 -0.14
C ALA A 12 -31.01 29.11 0.66
N VAL A 13 -31.00 29.45 1.95
CA VAL A 13 -29.87 29.21 2.85
C VAL A 13 -29.69 27.71 3.11
N LEU A 14 -30.78 26.95 3.33
CA LEU A 14 -30.73 25.50 3.49
C LEU A 14 -30.28 24.80 2.20
N SER A 15 -30.77 25.20 1.04
CA SER A 15 -30.31 24.68 -0.25
C SER A 15 -28.83 25.00 -0.50
N ALA A 16 -28.39 26.21 -0.19
CA ALA A 16 -26.98 26.59 -0.30
C ALA A 16 -26.10 25.82 0.70
N LEU A 17 -26.55 25.61 1.94
CA LEU A 17 -25.84 24.81 2.94
C LEU A 17 -25.73 23.34 2.52
N ILE A 18 -26.79 22.76 1.94
CA ILE A 18 -26.76 21.39 1.41
C ILE A 18 -25.77 21.30 0.25
N VAL A 19 -25.82 22.25 -0.71
CA VAL A 19 -24.86 22.30 -1.84
C VAL A 19 -23.42 22.50 -1.35
N VAL A 20 -23.19 23.34 -0.34
CA VAL A 20 -21.85 23.52 0.25
C VAL A 20 -21.41 22.25 0.98
N SER A 21 -22.32 21.54 1.68
CA SER A 21 -22.00 20.29 2.36
C SER A 21 -21.69 19.13 1.41
N THR A 22 -22.33 19.08 0.24
CA THR A 22 -22.06 18.05 -0.77
C THR A 22 -20.78 18.33 -1.56
N VAL A 23 -20.35 19.59 -1.67
CA VAL A 23 -19.08 19.97 -2.30
C VAL A 23 -17.90 19.85 -1.33
N ALA A 24 -18.14 19.95 -0.01
CA ALA A 24 -17.09 19.97 1.02
C ALA A 24 -16.92 18.66 1.81
N ALA A 25 -17.60 17.58 1.42
CA ALA A 25 -17.21 16.26 1.93
C ALA A 25 -15.74 16.03 1.56
N PRO A 26 -14.85 15.70 2.52
CA PRO A 26 -13.48 15.38 2.16
C PRO A 26 -13.56 14.24 1.16
N MET A 27 -13.02 14.46 -0.05
CA MET A 27 -12.78 13.40 -1.02
C MET A 27 -11.71 12.47 -0.43
N VAL A 28 -12.07 11.69 0.58
CA VAL A 28 -11.32 10.50 0.93
C VAL A 28 -11.68 9.54 -0.19
N SER A 29 -10.86 9.55 -1.25
CA SER A 29 -10.98 8.55 -2.31
C SER A 29 -10.93 7.20 -1.64
N ALA A 30 -12.02 6.43 -1.70
CA ALA A 30 -12.03 5.06 -1.25
C ALA A 30 -10.97 4.31 -2.06
N ARG A 31 -9.85 3.95 -1.42
CA ARG A 31 -8.78 3.16 -2.06
C ARG A 31 -9.35 1.77 -2.37
N PRO A 32 -9.16 1.24 -3.59
CA PRO A 32 -9.47 -0.15 -3.86
C PRO A 32 -8.76 -1.06 -2.86
N ALA A 33 -9.44 -2.14 -2.46
CA ALA A 33 -8.89 -3.07 -1.47
C ALA A 33 -7.56 -3.65 -1.98
N HIS A 34 -6.56 -3.71 -1.09
CA HIS A 34 -5.22 -4.22 -1.34
C HIS A 34 -4.36 -3.43 -2.36
N GLU A 35 -4.81 -2.26 -2.81
CA GLU A 35 -3.99 -1.37 -3.64
C GLU A 35 -2.91 -0.69 -2.80
N ILE A 36 -1.67 -0.67 -3.30
CA ILE A 36 -0.59 0.18 -2.78
C ILE A 36 -0.24 1.20 -3.85
N PRO A 37 -0.54 2.50 -3.63
CA PRO A 37 -0.24 3.55 -4.59
C PRO A 37 1.25 3.61 -4.93
N VAL A 38 1.56 3.84 -6.21
CA VAL A 38 2.93 4.11 -6.64
C VAL A 38 3.04 5.54 -7.15
N SER A 39 3.86 6.33 -6.47
CA SER A 39 4.10 7.73 -6.86
C SER A 39 5.14 7.80 -7.98
N GLU A 40 4.83 8.53 -9.05
CA GLU A 40 5.80 8.87 -10.09
C GLU A 40 6.66 10.06 -9.64
N VAL A 41 7.97 9.85 -9.51
CA VAL A 41 8.95 10.87 -9.10
C VAL A 41 10.00 11.05 -10.19
N SER A 42 10.33 12.29 -10.53
CA SER A 42 11.20 12.60 -11.68
C SER A 42 12.67 12.82 -11.30
N THR A 43 12.98 13.27 -10.08
CA THR A 43 14.35 13.68 -9.70
C THR A 43 14.80 13.26 -8.30
N ALA A 44 13.93 12.66 -7.48
CA ALA A 44 14.28 12.29 -6.11
C ALA A 44 15.03 10.94 -6.07
N ASP A 45 16.23 10.93 -5.51
CA ASP A 45 16.87 9.67 -5.10
C ASP A 45 16.28 9.23 -3.77
N LEU A 46 15.30 8.35 -3.84
CA LEU A 46 14.60 7.80 -2.68
C LEU A 46 15.33 6.59 -2.08
N ALA A 47 16.64 6.40 -2.36
CA ALA A 47 17.40 5.26 -1.86
C ALA A 47 17.51 5.23 -0.34
N GLU A 48 17.66 6.39 0.29
CA GLU A 48 17.79 6.49 1.74
C GLU A 48 16.42 6.43 2.42
N PRO A 49 16.25 5.67 3.53
CA PRO A 49 14.98 5.58 4.24
C PRO A 49 14.47 6.89 4.84
N ASP A 50 15.35 7.87 5.07
CA ASP A 50 15.04 9.19 5.61
C ASP A 50 15.08 10.31 4.55
N ALA A 51 15.14 9.96 3.26
CA ALA A 51 15.11 10.93 2.17
C ALA A 51 13.81 11.76 2.21
N ASP A 52 13.93 13.10 2.12
CA ASP A 52 12.81 14.04 2.22
C ASP A 52 11.64 13.73 1.25
N GLY A 53 11.95 13.18 0.08
CA GLY A 53 10.95 12.83 -0.93
C GLY A 53 9.94 11.77 -0.47
N TRP A 54 10.25 10.96 0.55
CA TRP A 54 9.29 10.02 1.11
C TRP A 54 8.11 10.71 1.80
N ALA A 55 8.23 11.98 2.21
CA ALA A 55 7.12 12.72 2.80
C ALA A 55 5.96 12.97 1.81
N GLU A 56 6.23 12.91 0.51
CA GLU A 56 5.24 13.12 -0.55
C GLU A 56 4.64 11.79 -1.07
N VAL A 57 5.24 10.66 -0.72
CA VAL A 57 4.79 9.33 -1.16
C VAL A 57 3.74 8.80 -0.17
N PRO A 58 2.52 8.45 -0.58
CA PRO A 58 1.50 7.92 0.32
C PRO A 58 1.96 6.61 0.97
N ALA A 59 1.84 6.53 2.31
CA ALA A 59 1.97 5.28 3.03
C ALA A 59 0.66 4.47 2.96
N SER A 60 0.82 3.15 2.94
CA SER A 60 -0.24 2.16 3.09
C SER A 60 0.10 1.26 4.27
N ASP A 61 -0.78 1.25 5.27
CA ASP A 61 -0.67 0.36 6.42
C ASP A 61 -1.07 -1.05 5.97
N VAL A 62 -0.11 -1.97 5.91
CA VAL A 62 -0.34 -3.34 5.47
C VAL A 62 -0.43 -4.26 6.68
N PRO A 63 -1.60 -4.88 6.94
CA PRO A 63 -1.75 -5.82 8.03
C PRO A 63 -0.95 -7.09 7.77
N LEU A 64 -0.32 -7.62 8.82
CA LEU A 64 0.45 -8.84 8.80
C LEU A 64 -0.17 -9.88 9.74
N SER A 65 0.02 -11.15 9.39
CA SER A 65 -0.40 -12.31 10.18
C SER A 65 0.66 -13.40 10.13
N SER A 66 0.65 -14.33 11.08
CA SER A 66 1.63 -15.40 11.13
C SER A 66 1.57 -16.26 9.87
N ALA A 67 2.72 -16.50 9.23
CA ALA A 67 2.77 -17.30 8.03
C ALA A 67 2.28 -18.74 8.29
N PRO A 68 1.45 -19.32 7.39
CA PRO A 68 1.08 -20.72 7.50
C PRO A 68 2.32 -21.59 7.26
N SER A 69 2.88 -22.14 8.35
CA SER A 69 4.11 -22.92 8.32
C SER A 69 4.08 -24.06 9.33
N SER A 70 4.86 -25.11 9.06
CA SER A 70 5.05 -26.27 9.94
C SER A 70 6.30 -26.15 10.82
N VAL A 71 7.01 -25.03 10.77
CA VAL A 71 8.16 -24.79 11.64
C VAL A 71 7.71 -24.61 13.10
N PRO A 72 8.58 -24.89 14.09
CA PRO A 72 8.27 -24.60 15.48
C PRO A 72 7.90 -23.12 15.69
N ASN A 73 6.87 -22.87 16.50
CA ASN A 73 6.37 -21.53 16.86
C ASN A 73 5.93 -20.67 15.64
N ALA A 74 5.49 -21.29 14.55
CA ALA A 74 5.08 -20.56 13.34
C ALA A 74 3.97 -19.53 13.58
N ASP A 75 3.13 -19.74 14.59
CA ASP A 75 2.03 -18.86 15.02
C ASP A 75 2.49 -17.72 15.93
N ASP A 76 3.71 -17.78 16.47
CA ASP A 76 4.28 -16.77 17.36
C ASP A 76 5.05 -15.72 16.54
N THR A 77 4.35 -14.65 16.17
CA THR A 77 4.91 -13.50 15.47
C THR A 77 4.49 -12.21 16.16
N SER A 78 5.39 -11.24 16.20
CA SER A 78 5.25 -10.02 17.01
C SER A 78 4.90 -8.76 16.22
N ILE A 79 5.15 -8.75 14.91
CA ILE A 79 4.87 -7.59 14.04
C ILE A 79 3.52 -7.79 13.35
N GLU A 80 2.57 -6.90 13.61
CA GLU A 80 1.19 -7.00 13.12
C GLU A 80 0.91 -6.08 11.93
N THR A 81 1.77 -5.11 11.65
CA THR A 81 1.58 -4.14 10.57
C THR A 81 2.94 -3.66 10.06
N VAL A 82 3.01 -3.38 8.76
CA VAL A 82 4.15 -2.70 8.12
C VAL A 82 3.62 -1.57 7.25
N ASP A 83 4.22 -0.40 7.37
CA ASP A 83 3.88 0.74 6.53
C ASP A 83 4.68 0.64 5.24
N VAL A 84 3.99 0.65 4.10
CA VAL A 84 4.59 0.50 2.79
C VAL A 84 4.39 1.77 1.97
N GLN A 85 5.49 2.30 1.44
CA GLN A 85 5.49 3.37 0.47
C GLN A 85 6.16 2.88 -0.81
N ALA A 86 5.56 3.15 -1.96
CA ALA A 86 6.09 2.78 -3.25
C ALA A 86 6.20 4.00 -4.18
N ALA A 87 7.34 4.12 -4.84
CA ALA A 87 7.61 5.21 -5.76
C ALA A 87 8.42 4.68 -6.94
N ARG A 88 8.21 5.26 -8.11
CA ARG A 88 8.98 4.88 -9.30
C ARG A 88 9.41 6.11 -10.09
N THR A 89 10.50 5.93 -10.81
CA THR A 89 11.04 6.84 -11.81
C THR A 89 11.00 6.13 -13.16
N ASP A 90 11.35 6.80 -14.24
CA ASP A 90 11.53 6.17 -15.56
C ASP A 90 12.58 5.03 -15.56
N GLN A 91 13.41 4.93 -14.53
CA GLN A 91 14.55 4.01 -14.49
C GLN A 91 14.52 3.01 -13.33
N ARG A 92 13.79 3.30 -12.24
CA ARG A 92 13.93 2.58 -10.97
C ARG A 92 12.63 2.53 -10.18
N LEU A 93 12.34 1.37 -9.58
CA LEU A 93 11.31 1.20 -8.55
C LEU A 93 11.95 1.30 -7.16
N TYR A 94 11.24 1.94 -6.24
CA TYR A 94 11.59 2.07 -4.83
C TYR A 94 10.43 1.57 -3.97
N VAL A 95 10.74 0.77 -2.97
CA VAL A 95 9.77 0.26 -1.99
C VAL A 95 10.36 0.49 -0.60
N ARG A 96 9.75 1.38 0.18
CA ARG A 96 10.10 1.63 1.58
C ARG A 96 9.14 0.87 2.47
N LEU A 97 9.70 0.15 3.43
CA LEU A 97 8.97 -0.58 4.45
C LEU A 97 9.41 -0.07 5.81
N GLU A 98 8.43 0.27 6.65
CA GLU A 98 8.66 0.76 8.00
C GLU A 98 7.84 -0.09 9.00
N TRP A 99 8.48 -0.54 10.08
CA TRP A 99 7.78 -1.27 11.14
C TRP A 99 8.40 -0.95 12.50
N GLN A 100 7.56 -0.99 13.54
CA GLN A 100 8.00 -0.80 14.91
C GLN A 100 8.71 -2.04 15.43
N ASP A 101 9.87 -1.86 16.03
CA ASP A 101 10.62 -2.92 16.69
C ASP A 101 11.44 -2.32 17.82
N ALA A 102 11.18 -2.76 19.06
CA ALA A 102 11.86 -2.24 20.23
C ALA A 102 13.35 -2.63 20.31
N THR A 103 13.77 -3.56 19.46
CA THR A 103 15.11 -4.10 19.38
C THR A 103 15.75 -3.83 18.01
N ARG A 104 17.08 -3.77 18.00
CA ARG A 104 17.89 -3.57 16.79
C ARG A 104 18.75 -4.80 16.55
N ASP A 105 18.12 -5.88 16.09
CA ASP A 105 18.79 -7.17 15.97
C ASP A 105 19.51 -7.28 14.62
N THR A 106 20.76 -6.83 14.62
CA THR A 106 21.63 -6.81 13.42
C THR A 106 22.65 -7.94 13.38
N ASN A 107 22.64 -8.85 14.34
CA ASN A 107 23.62 -9.94 14.42
C ASN A 107 22.94 -11.26 14.77
N ALA A 108 23.30 -12.32 14.05
CA ALA A 108 22.92 -13.70 14.34
C ALA A 108 24.15 -14.52 14.76
N SER A 109 24.96 -13.98 15.68
CA SER A 109 26.28 -14.53 16.04
C SER A 109 26.23 -15.78 16.93
N THR A 110 25.06 -16.10 17.49
CA THR A 110 24.88 -17.29 18.33
C THR A 110 23.63 -18.07 17.91
N PRO A 111 23.51 -19.37 18.23
CA PRO A 111 22.35 -20.18 17.79
C PRO A 111 20.98 -19.74 18.31
N ARG A 112 20.96 -18.80 19.27
CA ARG A 112 19.73 -18.26 19.88
C ARG A 112 19.48 -16.79 19.55
N GLN A 113 20.34 -16.19 18.72
CA GLN A 113 20.18 -14.82 18.24
C GLN A 113 19.79 -14.88 16.78
N PHE A 114 18.70 -14.21 16.46
CA PHE A 114 18.24 -14.02 15.10
C PHE A 114 18.26 -12.53 14.80
N ALA A 115 18.34 -12.19 13.53
CA ALA A 115 18.38 -10.81 13.09
C ALA A 115 17.05 -10.40 12.51
N ASP A 116 16.73 -9.11 12.65
CA ASP A 116 15.57 -8.51 12.00
C ASP A 116 15.72 -8.66 10.50
N ALA A 117 14.60 -8.91 9.85
CA ALA A 117 14.55 -9.05 8.41
C ALA A 117 13.21 -8.59 7.86
N VAL A 118 13.24 -8.21 6.59
CA VAL A 118 12.04 -7.86 5.83
C VAL A 118 12.18 -8.40 4.42
N ALA A 119 11.08 -8.73 3.78
CA ALA A 119 11.05 -9.17 2.40
C ALA A 119 9.90 -8.57 1.62
N VAL A 120 10.12 -8.41 0.32
CA VAL A 120 9.10 -8.11 -0.68
C VAL A 120 9.11 -9.25 -1.69
N GLN A 121 7.95 -9.81 -2.03
CA GLN A 121 7.84 -10.83 -3.07
C GLN A 121 6.97 -10.36 -4.24
N PHE A 122 7.40 -10.73 -5.44
CA PHE A 122 6.71 -10.46 -6.70
C PHE A 122 6.58 -11.75 -7.51
N PRO A 123 5.49 -11.96 -8.27
CA PRO A 123 5.43 -13.03 -9.26
C PRO A 123 6.46 -12.84 -10.35
N ILE A 124 7.06 -13.91 -10.86
CA ILE A 124 7.88 -13.83 -12.08
C ILE A 124 6.96 -13.67 -13.29
N ASN A 125 5.89 -14.46 -13.35
CA ASN A 125 4.82 -14.29 -14.33
C ASN A 125 3.78 -13.32 -13.77
N THR A 126 3.87 -12.05 -14.17
CA THR A 126 2.99 -10.97 -13.68
C THR A 126 1.54 -11.12 -14.15
N SER A 127 1.27 -11.98 -15.13
CA SER A 127 -0.08 -12.23 -15.64
C SER A 127 -0.87 -13.26 -14.82
N SER A 128 -0.25 -13.90 -13.82
CA SER A 128 -0.90 -14.93 -13.00
C SER A 128 -0.39 -14.93 -11.56
N ARG A 129 -1.31 -14.71 -10.61
CA ARG A 129 -0.99 -14.68 -9.19
C ARG A 129 -0.55 -16.07 -8.68
N PRO A 130 0.66 -16.20 -8.11
CA PRO A 130 1.16 -17.45 -7.55
C PRO A 130 0.59 -17.74 -6.15
N PRO A 131 0.72 -18.99 -5.66
CA PRO A 131 0.47 -19.29 -4.25
C PRO A 131 1.23 -18.34 -3.33
N ILE A 132 0.54 -17.79 -2.31
CA ILE A 132 1.12 -16.78 -1.41
C ILE A 132 2.36 -17.29 -0.65
N ALA A 133 2.43 -18.60 -0.41
CA ALA A 133 3.54 -19.27 0.28
C ALA A 133 4.78 -19.46 -0.62
N MET A 134 5.30 -18.34 -1.14
CA MET A 134 6.48 -18.27 -2.00
C MET A 134 6.34 -18.98 -3.35
N GLY A 135 5.13 -18.98 -3.90
CA GLY A 135 4.81 -19.56 -5.20
C GLY A 135 4.80 -21.08 -5.25
N GLY A 136 5.00 -21.61 -6.46
CA GLY A 136 5.05 -23.04 -6.75
C GLY A 136 6.02 -23.35 -7.89
N PRO A 137 6.24 -24.63 -8.21
CA PRO A 137 7.23 -25.04 -9.22
C PRO A 137 7.07 -24.37 -10.58
N ASP A 138 5.80 -24.18 -10.99
CA ASP A 138 5.39 -23.64 -12.29
C ASP A 138 4.98 -22.16 -12.23
N ASN A 139 4.76 -21.61 -11.03
CA ASN A 139 4.46 -20.19 -10.84
C ASN A 139 5.29 -19.63 -9.68
N ARG A 140 6.50 -19.23 -10.03
CA ARG A 140 7.56 -18.85 -9.10
C ARG A 140 7.50 -17.36 -8.76
N VAL A 141 8.15 -17.01 -7.66
CA VAL A 141 8.28 -15.63 -7.20
C VAL A 141 9.74 -15.19 -7.16
N ASN A 142 9.96 -13.91 -7.37
CA ASN A 142 11.18 -13.20 -7.10
C ASN A 142 11.03 -12.47 -5.77
N VAL A 143 11.92 -12.78 -4.81
CA VAL A 143 11.89 -12.22 -3.46
C VAL A 143 13.09 -11.31 -3.27
N TRP A 144 12.83 -10.09 -2.85
CA TRP A 144 13.84 -9.16 -2.37
C TRP A 144 13.87 -9.30 -0.86
N TYR A 145 15.04 -9.63 -0.33
CA TYR A 145 15.22 -9.94 1.08
C TYR A 145 16.33 -9.07 1.65
N TRP A 146 16.15 -8.64 2.89
CA TRP A 146 17.12 -7.94 3.67
C TRP A 146 17.10 -8.51 5.07
N SER A 147 18.28 -8.72 5.64
CA SER A 147 18.46 -8.97 7.06
C SER A 147 19.48 -8.01 7.63
N GLY A 148 19.28 -7.60 8.88
CA GLY A 148 20.28 -6.85 9.64
C GLY A 148 21.63 -7.56 9.75
N SER A 149 21.67 -8.89 9.58
CA SER A 149 22.90 -9.69 9.67
C SER A 149 23.59 -10.00 8.34
N THR A 150 22.84 -10.37 7.30
CA THR A 150 23.39 -10.83 6.01
C THR A 150 23.25 -9.79 4.90
N GLY A 151 22.55 -8.68 5.15
CA GLY A 151 22.30 -7.65 4.17
C GLY A 151 21.32 -8.08 3.08
N THR A 152 21.50 -7.54 1.89
CA THR A 152 20.59 -7.71 0.75
C THR A 152 20.77 -9.05 0.05
N GLN A 153 19.65 -9.69 -0.29
CA GLN A 153 19.61 -10.83 -1.20
C GLN A 153 18.48 -10.66 -2.20
N GLU A 154 18.73 -11.07 -3.44
CA GLU A 154 17.69 -11.32 -4.43
C GLU A 154 17.55 -12.83 -4.58
N LEU A 155 16.33 -13.34 -4.37
CA LEU A 155 16.05 -14.77 -4.30
C LEU A 155 14.99 -15.15 -5.33
N LEU A 156 15.09 -16.39 -5.80
CA LEU A 156 14.08 -17.11 -6.57
C LEU A 156 13.42 -18.14 -5.66
N ALA A 157 12.10 -18.26 -5.67
CA ALA A 157 11.39 -19.34 -4.97
C ALA A 157 10.27 -19.92 -5.82
N GLY A 158 10.09 -21.24 -5.73
CA GLY A 158 8.99 -21.99 -6.32
C GLY A 158 8.24 -22.81 -5.27
N GLY A 159 8.02 -22.21 -4.09
CA GLY A 159 7.43 -22.81 -2.91
C GLY A 159 8.27 -22.61 -1.65
N ALA A 160 7.65 -22.76 -0.48
CA ALA A 160 8.33 -22.68 0.80
C ALA A 160 9.53 -23.65 0.87
N GLY A 161 10.68 -23.14 1.32
CA GLY A 161 11.92 -23.91 1.45
C GLY A 161 12.72 -24.12 0.15
N SER A 162 12.31 -23.53 -0.97
CA SER A 162 12.99 -23.65 -2.28
C SER A 162 13.82 -22.43 -2.69
N THR A 163 14.06 -21.49 -1.76
CA THR A 163 14.75 -20.23 -2.06
C THR A 163 16.17 -20.45 -2.59
N THR A 164 16.48 -19.86 -3.74
CA THR A 164 17.80 -19.88 -4.36
C THR A 164 18.28 -18.45 -4.63
N PRO A 165 19.47 -18.04 -4.17
CA PRO A 165 20.01 -16.72 -4.47
C PRO A 165 20.33 -16.53 -5.95
N PHE A 166 20.11 -15.31 -6.45
CA PHE A 166 20.61 -14.90 -7.74
C PHE A 166 22.13 -14.73 -7.70
N GLN A 167 22.81 -15.18 -8.75
CA GLN A 167 24.26 -14.96 -8.91
C GLN A 167 24.61 -13.50 -9.20
N ASN A 168 23.70 -12.79 -9.88
CA ASN A 168 23.84 -11.38 -10.24
C ASN A 168 22.64 -10.59 -9.68
N PRO A 169 22.60 -10.34 -8.36
CA PRO A 169 21.51 -9.58 -7.76
C PRO A 169 21.52 -8.14 -8.28
N THR A 170 20.32 -7.60 -8.53
CA THR A 170 20.12 -6.24 -9.06
C THR A 170 19.44 -5.30 -8.05
N VAL A 171 18.88 -5.88 -7.00
CA VAL A 171 18.29 -5.15 -5.87
C VAL A 171 19.38 -4.52 -5.01
N ARG A 172 19.13 -3.29 -4.59
CA ARG A 172 19.92 -2.58 -3.57
C ARG A 172 19.03 -2.25 -2.39
N THR A 173 19.63 -2.17 -1.20
CA THR A 173 18.91 -1.74 -0.01
C THR A 173 19.71 -0.80 0.86
N ASN A 174 19.04 0.21 1.40
CA ASN A 174 19.52 0.97 2.55
C ASN A 174 18.53 0.78 3.71
N ALA A 175 19.06 0.74 4.93
CA ALA A 175 18.28 0.49 6.13
C ALA A 175 18.72 1.42 7.25
N SER A 176 17.75 1.93 8.01
CA SER A 176 17.98 2.76 9.18
C SER A 176 17.14 2.26 10.34
N TYR A 177 17.65 2.45 11.55
CA TYR A 177 16.91 2.18 12.79
C TYR A 177 16.94 3.44 13.63
N THR A 178 15.77 3.90 14.06
CA THR A 178 15.61 5.15 14.80
C THR A 178 14.71 4.96 16.02
N GLY A 179 14.76 5.91 16.96
CA GLY A 179 13.98 5.85 18.20
C GLY A 179 14.59 4.94 19.27
N THR A 180 13.81 4.69 20.33
CA THR A 180 14.19 3.86 21.48
C THR A 180 12.96 3.21 22.10
N GLY A 181 13.09 1.96 22.58
CA GLY A 181 12.00 1.24 23.24
C GLY A 181 10.80 1.02 22.31
N GLY A 182 9.57 1.10 22.82
CA GLY A 182 8.36 0.85 22.01
C GLY A 182 8.10 1.86 20.88
N ASN A 183 8.86 2.96 20.80
CA ASN A 183 8.78 3.92 19.69
C ASN A 183 9.91 3.74 18.68
N ALA A 184 10.72 2.68 18.82
CA ALA A 184 11.81 2.42 17.89
C ALA A 184 11.29 1.72 16.64
N THR A 185 11.90 2.06 15.51
CA THR A 185 11.38 1.74 14.19
C THR A 185 12.52 1.42 13.25
N TRP A 186 12.33 0.33 12.50
CA TRP A 186 13.12 0.02 11.31
C TRP A 186 12.50 0.68 10.08
N ALA A 187 13.33 1.24 9.21
CA ALA A 187 12.96 1.60 7.86
C ALA A 187 13.95 1.00 6.87
N VAL A 188 13.45 0.28 5.87
CA VAL A 188 14.24 -0.37 4.82
C VAL A 188 13.71 0.05 3.46
N VAL A 189 14.59 0.56 2.61
CA VAL A 189 14.27 0.86 1.21
C VAL A 189 14.88 -0.19 0.33
N TYR A 190 14.07 -0.86 -0.46
CA TYR A 190 14.51 -1.59 -1.64
C TYR A 190 14.50 -0.68 -2.86
N SER A 191 15.53 -0.80 -3.71
CA SER A 191 15.51 -0.18 -5.03
C SER A 191 16.06 -1.12 -6.10
N ARG A 192 15.43 -1.11 -7.29
CA ARG A 192 15.86 -1.91 -8.43
C ARG A 192 15.58 -1.18 -9.74
N GLN A 193 16.52 -1.25 -10.68
CA GLN A 193 16.31 -0.74 -12.04
C GLN A 193 15.13 -1.46 -12.71
N LEU A 194 14.32 -0.72 -13.46
CA LEU A 194 13.24 -1.31 -14.26
C LEU A 194 13.83 -2.16 -15.40
N ASP A 195 14.98 -1.75 -15.93
CA ASP A 195 15.78 -2.50 -16.90
C ASP A 195 16.71 -3.51 -16.24
N ALA A 196 16.18 -4.69 -15.91
CA ALA A 196 16.97 -5.77 -15.32
C ALA A 196 16.55 -7.17 -15.83
N PRO A 197 16.47 -7.42 -17.16
CA PRO A 197 15.94 -8.66 -17.70
C PRO A 197 16.74 -9.90 -17.23
N SER A 198 16.03 -10.94 -16.82
CA SER A 198 16.56 -12.26 -16.48
C SER A 198 15.42 -13.27 -16.48
N GLU A 199 15.67 -14.50 -16.95
CA GLU A 199 14.65 -15.56 -17.14
C GLU A 199 13.80 -15.84 -15.88
N ASN A 200 14.37 -15.67 -14.69
CA ASN A 200 13.71 -15.96 -13.42
C ASN A 200 13.45 -14.73 -12.54
N ARG A 201 13.44 -13.53 -13.13
CA ARG A 201 13.25 -12.27 -12.40
C ARG A 201 11.95 -11.61 -12.85
N THR A 202 11.20 -11.03 -11.92
CA THR A 202 10.01 -10.25 -12.25
C THR A 202 10.36 -9.08 -13.15
N ASP A 203 9.59 -8.88 -14.22
CA ASP A 203 9.65 -7.68 -15.05
C ASP A 203 8.87 -6.53 -14.38
N LEU A 204 9.55 -5.42 -14.08
CA LEU A 204 8.93 -4.24 -13.46
C LEU A 204 8.37 -3.25 -14.48
N ARG A 205 8.57 -3.49 -15.78
CA ARG A 205 8.03 -2.64 -16.86
C ARG A 205 6.61 -3.02 -17.26
N THR A 206 5.93 -3.83 -16.45
CA THR A 206 4.57 -4.24 -16.74
C THR A 206 3.64 -3.04 -16.85
N ASP A 207 2.82 -3.04 -17.91
CA ASP A 207 1.80 -2.02 -18.17
C ASP A 207 0.50 -2.27 -17.38
N GLY A 208 0.43 -3.40 -16.67
CA GLY A 208 -0.67 -3.81 -15.80
C GLY A 208 -0.29 -3.78 -14.32
N ASP A 209 -1.25 -4.14 -13.47
CA ASP A 209 -1.04 -4.19 -12.03
C ASP A 209 0.04 -5.23 -11.68
N LEU A 210 0.92 -4.87 -10.74
CA LEU A 210 1.98 -5.77 -10.26
C LEU A 210 1.64 -6.26 -8.86
N ASP A 211 1.32 -7.55 -8.76
CA ASP A 211 1.10 -8.21 -7.47
C ASP A 211 2.37 -8.17 -6.59
N VAL A 212 2.17 -7.89 -5.31
CA VAL A 212 3.22 -7.79 -4.29
C VAL A 212 2.74 -8.33 -2.94
N ALA A 213 3.63 -8.94 -2.17
CA ALA A 213 3.37 -9.25 -0.77
C ALA A 213 4.63 -9.09 0.08
N PHE A 214 4.43 -9.00 1.39
CA PHE A 214 5.47 -8.61 2.34
C PHE A 214 5.64 -9.64 3.43
N ALA A 215 6.84 -9.68 4.00
CA ALA A 215 7.11 -10.46 5.19
C ALA A 215 8.09 -9.73 6.12
N VAL A 216 7.90 -9.85 7.42
CA VAL A 216 8.76 -9.27 8.45
C VAL A 216 9.14 -10.37 9.46
N TRP A 217 10.37 -10.30 9.96
CA TRP A 217 10.88 -11.14 11.02
C TRP A 217 11.46 -10.26 12.12
N ASN A 218 10.97 -10.43 13.34
CA ASN A 218 11.57 -9.85 14.54
C ASN A 218 12.58 -10.83 15.17
N GLY A 219 13.85 -10.44 15.17
CA GLY A 219 14.97 -11.25 15.68
C GLY A 219 14.85 -11.56 17.16
N SER A 220 14.45 -10.59 17.98
CA SER A 220 14.29 -10.75 19.43
C SER A 220 13.14 -11.68 19.82
N ASN A 221 12.10 -11.76 18.97
CA ASN A 221 11.02 -12.75 19.11
C ASN A 221 11.41 -14.15 18.57
N GLY A 222 12.64 -14.30 18.08
CA GLY A 222 13.14 -15.56 17.55
C GLY A 222 12.61 -15.92 16.17
N GLU A 223 12.04 -14.97 15.44
CA GLU A 223 11.47 -15.20 14.12
C GLU A 223 12.59 -15.44 13.09
N ARG A 224 12.46 -16.51 12.30
CA ARG A 224 13.35 -16.84 11.17
C ARG A 224 12.71 -17.87 10.25
N SER A 225 13.15 -17.92 9.00
CA SER A 225 12.67 -18.89 8.01
C SER A 225 11.15 -18.84 7.87
N GLY A 226 10.43 -19.90 8.26
CA GLY A 226 8.97 -19.98 8.17
C GLY A 226 8.20 -19.32 9.32
N GLN A 227 8.86 -18.99 10.43
CA GLN A 227 8.25 -18.24 11.54
C GLN A 227 8.46 -16.76 11.23
N LYS A 228 7.40 -16.10 10.75
CA LYS A 228 7.42 -14.72 10.25
C LYS A 228 6.01 -14.18 10.08
N ALA A 229 5.87 -12.86 10.19
CA ALA A 229 4.64 -12.18 9.85
C ALA A 229 4.58 -11.93 8.32
N VAL A 230 3.41 -12.15 7.70
CA VAL A 230 3.19 -11.99 6.24
C VAL A 230 1.89 -11.26 5.93
N SER A 231 1.87 -10.54 4.81
CA SER A 231 0.66 -9.94 4.26
C SER A 231 -0.11 -10.92 3.36
N GLU A 232 -1.34 -10.57 3.02
CA GLU A 232 -2.00 -11.10 1.82
C GLU A 232 -1.37 -10.52 0.54
N TRP A 233 -1.89 -10.88 -0.64
CA TRP A 233 -1.49 -10.26 -1.90
C TRP A 233 -2.07 -8.85 -2.01
N HIS A 234 -1.18 -7.88 -2.20
CA HIS A 234 -1.46 -6.51 -2.61
C HIS A 234 -1.06 -6.32 -4.07
N TYR A 235 -1.33 -5.13 -4.64
CA TYR A 235 -0.88 -4.81 -5.98
C TYR A 235 -0.46 -3.33 -6.13
N TYR A 236 0.48 -3.09 -7.04
CA TYR A 236 0.87 -1.77 -7.51
C TYR A 236 0.12 -1.44 -8.81
N PRO A 237 -0.66 -0.35 -8.87
CA PRO A 237 -1.42 0.02 -10.07
C PRO A 237 -0.52 0.76 -11.07
N PHE A 238 0.35 0.04 -11.79
CA PHE A 238 1.17 0.66 -12.84
C PHE A 238 0.36 1.04 -14.08
N SER A 239 -0.87 0.54 -14.20
CA SER A 239 -1.80 0.94 -15.25
C SER A 239 -2.38 2.33 -14.96
N GLY A 240 -1.74 3.35 -15.55
CA GLY A 240 -2.24 4.72 -15.57
C GLY A 240 -3.47 4.87 -16.48
N GLY A 241 -4.63 4.38 -16.05
CA GLY A 241 -5.90 4.91 -16.53
C GLY A 241 -6.25 6.16 -15.73
N PRO A 242 -6.79 7.24 -16.33
CA PRO A 242 -7.52 8.23 -15.53
C PRO A 242 -8.60 7.42 -14.82
N GLN A 243 -8.48 7.24 -13.51
CA GLN A 243 -9.64 6.86 -12.73
C GLN A 243 -10.65 7.97 -13.01
N GLY A 244 -11.67 7.65 -13.81
CA GLY A 244 -12.85 8.51 -13.91
C GLY A 244 -13.27 8.86 -12.49
N PRO A 245 -13.91 10.03 -12.28
CA PRO A 245 -14.28 10.48 -10.94
C PRO A 245 -14.86 9.29 -10.17
N PRO A 246 -14.38 9.02 -8.93
CA PRO A 246 -14.71 7.79 -8.21
C PRO A 246 -16.22 7.58 -8.26
N TYR A 247 -16.69 6.33 -8.34
CA TYR A 247 -18.12 6.03 -8.50
C TYR A 247 -19.00 6.84 -7.52
N GLU A 248 -18.47 7.14 -6.33
CA GLU A 248 -19.04 8.03 -5.32
C GLU A 248 -19.25 9.46 -5.82
N THR A 249 -18.31 10.07 -6.54
CA THR A 249 -18.48 11.39 -7.16
C THR A 249 -19.62 11.40 -8.16
N LEU A 250 -19.77 10.36 -8.98
CA LEU A 250 -20.91 10.23 -9.89
C LEU A 250 -22.23 10.08 -9.11
N LEU A 251 -22.26 9.23 -8.08
CA LEU A 251 -23.42 9.03 -7.20
C LEU A 251 -23.82 10.31 -6.46
N TRP A 252 -22.87 11.02 -5.85
CA TRP A 252 -23.13 12.28 -5.14
C TRP A 252 -23.56 13.41 -6.08
N THR A 253 -23.01 13.45 -7.30
CA THR A 253 -23.46 14.40 -8.33
C THR A 253 -24.91 14.11 -8.73
N LEU A 254 -25.26 12.84 -8.97
CA LEU A 254 -26.63 12.43 -9.28
C LEU A 254 -27.59 12.69 -8.11
N ALA A 255 -27.16 12.39 -6.87
CA ALA A 255 -27.92 12.67 -5.67
C ALA A 255 -28.16 14.17 -5.49
N GLY A 256 -27.14 15.00 -5.71
CA GLY A 256 -27.25 16.46 -5.68
C GLY A 256 -28.25 17.00 -6.70
N ILE A 257 -28.18 16.52 -7.95
CA ILE A 257 -29.12 16.89 -9.02
C ILE A 257 -30.55 16.46 -8.65
N ALA A 258 -30.73 15.25 -8.11
CA ALA A 258 -32.04 14.74 -7.69
C ALA A 258 -32.65 15.59 -6.57
N ILE A 259 -31.86 15.97 -5.56
CA ILE A 259 -32.30 16.83 -4.46
C ILE A 259 -32.73 18.20 -5.00
N VAL A 260 -31.94 18.83 -5.86
CA VAL A 260 -32.30 20.11 -6.49
C VAL A 260 -33.60 20.00 -7.29
N GLY A 261 -33.77 18.90 -8.04
CA GLY A 261 -35.00 18.61 -8.77
C GLY A 261 -36.23 18.50 -7.87
N VAL A 262 -36.14 17.74 -6.78
CA VAL A 262 -37.24 17.58 -5.81
C VAL A 262 -37.59 18.92 -5.17
N VAL A 263 -36.60 19.68 -4.69
CA VAL A 263 -36.82 21.00 -4.09
C VAL A 263 -37.48 21.97 -5.07
N GLY A 264 -37.05 21.94 -6.34
CA GLY A 264 -37.64 22.74 -7.41
C GLY A 264 -39.12 22.40 -7.65
N VAL A 265 -39.46 21.11 -7.76
CA VAL A 265 -40.84 20.64 -7.95
C VAL A 265 -41.72 20.99 -6.75
N THR A 266 -41.25 20.78 -5.53
CA THR A 266 -42.00 21.12 -4.32
C THR A 266 -42.25 22.63 -4.23
N SER A 267 -41.22 23.44 -4.50
CA SER A 267 -41.36 24.91 -4.48
C SER A 267 -42.32 25.41 -5.56
N PHE A 268 -42.26 24.85 -6.78
CA PHE A 268 -43.18 25.18 -7.85
C PHE A 268 -44.62 24.74 -7.55
N GLY A 269 -44.82 23.58 -6.94
CA GLY A 269 -46.13 23.10 -6.48
C GLY A 269 -46.76 24.00 -5.41
N ILE A 270 -45.95 24.48 -4.46
CA ILE A 270 -46.40 25.46 -3.44
C ILE A 270 -46.74 26.80 -4.09
N TYR A 271 -45.97 27.25 -5.07
CA TYR A 271 -46.26 28.49 -5.80
C TYR A 271 -47.58 28.39 -6.58
N ARG A 272 -47.82 27.27 -7.26
CA ARG A 272 -49.02 27.06 -8.09
C ARG A 272 -50.30 26.95 -7.27
N THR A 273 -50.25 26.32 -6.10
CA THR A 273 -51.42 26.17 -5.22
C THR A 273 -51.78 27.46 -4.49
N ARG A 274 -50.81 28.38 -4.29
CA ARG A 274 -51.03 29.70 -3.67
C ARG A 274 -51.36 30.83 -4.65
N GLY A 275 -51.27 30.59 -5.96
CA GLY A 275 -51.68 31.53 -7.00
C GLY A 275 -53.10 31.28 -7.55
N ALA A 276 -53.85 30.35 -6.94
CA ALA A 276 -55.20 29.97 -7.35
C ALA A 276 -56.31 30.55 -6.43
N GLU A 277 -55.98 31.54 -5.59
CA GLU A 277 -56.96 32.39 -4.88
C GLU A 277 -56.90 33.83 -5.39
#